data_AF-A0A7C1A707-F1
#
_entry.id   AF-A0A7C1A707-F1
#
_cell.length_a   1.000
_cell.length_b   1.000
_cell.length_c   1.000
_cell.angle_alpha   90.00
_cell.angle_beta   90.00
_cell.angle_gamma   90.00
#
_symmetry.space_group_name_H-M   'P 1'
#
loop_
_entity.id
_entity.type
_entity.pdbx_description
1 polymer ?
#
loop_
_entity_poly.entity_id
_entity_poly.type
_entity_poly.pdbx_seq_one_letter_code
_entity_poly.pdbx_strand_id
1 'polypeptide(L)'
;YGVLKNKLGEDRANTIKEAILSAMFWAEEELGIGNGSKKWELAWQKLIEILAEKNIRLRKSEEKAVKTMMKANIGKINQQTYGILLKRKLLKDKRSIQQSLLVN
;
A
#
# COMPACT_ATOMS: atom_id res chain seq x y z
N TYR A 1 17.47 -1.39 -2.74
CA TYR A 1 17.10 -0.01 -3.10
C TYR A 1 18.08 0.69 -4.07
N GLY A 2 19.27 0.14 -4.36
CA GLY A 2 20.25 0.80 -5.27
C GLY A 2 19.82 0.97 -6.73
N VAL A 3 18.91 0.14 -7.25
CA VAL A 3 18.51 0.17 -8.68
C VAL A 3 17.71 1.42 -9.07
N LEU A 4 16.85 1.95 -8.19
CA LEU A 4 16.15 3.22 -8.46
C LEU A 4 17.06 4.42 -8.24
N LYS A 5 17.89 4.38 -7.18
CA LYS A 5 18.86 5.45 -6.85
C LYS A 5 19.80 5.73 -8.03
N ASN A 6 20.34 4.67 -8.65
CA ASN A 6 21.25 4.80 -9.79
C ASN A 6 20.56 5.21 -11.11
N LYS A 7 19.22 5.15 -11.20
CA LYS A 7 18.46 5.45 -12.42
C LYS A 7 17.73 6.79 -12.40
N LEU A 8 17.39 7.32 -11.22
CA LEU A 8 16.42 8.42 -11.07
C LEU A 8 16.91 9.62 -10.26
N GLY A 9 18.05 9.50 -9.57
CA GLY A 9 18.43 10.43 -8.51
C GLY A 9 17.75 10.08 -7.18
N GLU A 10 18.40 10.42 -6.07
CA GLU A 10 18.02 10.00 -4.72
C GLU A 10 16.63 10.52 -4.30
N ASP A 11 16.35 11.79 -4.54
CA ASP A 11 15.09 12.43 -4.14
C ASP A 11 13.87 11.88 -4.90
N ARG A 12 14.02 11.66 -6.21
CA ARG A 12 12.97 11.07 -7.05
C ARG A 12 12.74 9.61 -6.68
N ALA A 13 13.80 8.85 -6.40
CA ALA A 13 13.68 7.46 -5.97
C ALA A 13 12.97 7.35 -4.60
N ASN A 14 13.25 8.26 -3.67
CA ASN A 14 12.58 8.33 -2.37
C ASN A 14 11.10 8.68 -2.53
N THR A 15 10.77 9.68 -3.35
CA THR A 15 9.37 10.06 -3.62
C THR A 15 8.57 8.90 -4.22
N ILE A 16 9.15 8.16 -5.17
CA ILE A 16 8.49 7.00 -5.77
C ILE A 16 8.32 5.87 -4.74
N LYS A 17 9.31 5.66 -3.87
CA LYS A 17 9.23 4.67 -2.80
C LYS A 17 8.09 4.99 -1.83
N GLU A 18 7.95 6.24 -1.41
CA GLU A 18 6.86 6.68 -0.55
C GLU A 18 5.51 6.52 -1.24
N ALA A 19 5.40 6.92 -2.51
CA ALA A 19 4.17 6.75 -3.29
C ALA A 19 3.76 5.27 -3.43
N ILE A 20 4.74 4.36 -3.63
CA ILE A 20 4.50 2.91 -3.66
C ILE A 20 3.88 2.44 -2.35
N LEU A 21 4.47 2.82 -1.21
CA LEU A 21 3.98 2.40 0.10
C LEU A 21 2.56 2.93 0.34
N SER A 22 2.33 4.21 0.10
CA SER A 22 1.00 4.84 0.27
C SER A 22 -0.07 4.16 -0.59
N ALA A 23 0.22 3.89 -1.86
CA ALA A 23 -0.73 3.25 -2.76
C ALA A 23 -1.07 1.81 -2.34
N MET A 24 -0.07 1.06 -1.86
CA MET A 24 -0.28 -0.31 -1.39
C MET A 24 -1.04 -0.37 -0.07
N PHE A 25 -0.76 0.55 0.87
CA PHE A 25 -1.54 0.66 2.11
C PHE A 25 -3.00 1.02 1.83
N TRP A 26 -3.24 2.00 0.95
CA TRP A 26 -4.58 2.39 0.57
C TRP A 26 -5.38 1.21 -0.02
N ALA A 27 -4.79 0.45 -0.96
CA ALA A 27 -5.47 -0.72 -1.54
C ALA A 27 -5.77 -1.83 -0.51
N GLU A 28 -4.91 -1.99 0.50
CA GLU A 28 -5.17 -2.93 1.61
C GLU A 28 -6.31 -2.44 2.53
N GLU A 29 -6.43 -1.13 2.77
CA GLU A 29 -7.54 -0.55 3.55
C GLU A 29 -8.88 -0.67 2.80
N GLU A 30 -8.89 -0.39 1.49
CA GLU A 30 -10.11 -0.45 0.68
C GLU A 30 -10.64 -1.89 0.50
N LEU A 31 -9.75 -2.85 0.24
CA LEU A 31 -10.15 -4.22 -0.09
C LEU A 31 -10.10 -5.18 1.10
N GLY A 32 -9.59 -4.75 2.26
CA GLY A 32 -9.49 -5.54 3.48
C GLY A 32 -8.64 -6.80 3.31
N ILE A 33 -8.84 -7.83 4.12
CA ILE A 33 -8.09 -9.09 4.03
C ILE A 33 -8.54 -9.92 2.81
N GLY A 34 -7.60 -10.51 2.06
CA GLY A 34 -7.87 -11.25 0.81
C GLY A 34 -7.63 -10.42 -0.47
N ASN A 35 -8.12 -10.88 -1.63
CA ASN A 35 -8.15 -10.13 -2.91
C ASN A 35 -6.80 -9.71 -3.54
N GLY A 36 -5.74 -10.51 -3.39
CA GLY A 36 -4.36 -10.13 -3.78
C GLY A 36 -4.18 -9.58 -5.20
N SER A 37 -4.78 -10.19 -6.23
CA SER A 37 -4.64 -9.71 -7.62
C SER A 37 -5.34 -8.37 -7.86
N LYS A 38 -6.54 -8.18 -7.28
CA LYS A 38 -7.30 -6.94 -7.43
C LYS A 38 -6.64 -5.78 -6.68
N LYS A 39 -6.10 -6.05 -5.50
CA LYS A 39 -5.31 -5.07 -4.74
C LYS A 39 -4.09 -4.60 -5.48
N TRP A 40 -3.44 -5.50 -6.20
CA TRP A 40 -2.28 -5.15 -7.01
C TRP A 40 -2.65 -4.16 -8.12
N GLU A 41 -3.73 -4.42 -8.85
CA GLU A 41 -4.22 -3.53 -9.91
C GLU A 41 -4.65 -2.18 -9.35
N LEU A 42 -5.38 -2.20 -8.24
CA LEU A 42 -5.88 -0.99 -7.58
C LEU A 42 -4.73 -0.15 -6.99
N ALA A 43 -3.74 -0.77 -6.35
CA ALA A 43 -2.54 -0.11 -5.86
C ALA A 43 -1.71 0.47 -7.02
N TRP A 44 -1.64 -0.22 -8.16
CA TRP A 44 -0.95 0.32 -9.34
C TRP A 44 -1.64 1.58 -9.87
N GLN A 45 -2.97 1.56 -10.01
CA GLN A 45 -3.75 2.73 -10.42
C GLN A 45 -3.54 3.90 -9.46
N LYS A 46 -3.62 3.64 -8.15
CA LYS A 46 -3.43 4.68 -7.12
C LYS A 46 -2.01 5.24 -7.12
N LEU A 47 -1.01 4.42 -7.39
CA LEU A 47 0.36 4.88 -7.54
C LEU A 47 0.50 5.87 -8.70
N ILE A 48 -0.08 5.57 -9.86
CA ILE A 48 -0.03 6.47 -11.02
C ILE A 48 -0.71 7.82 -10.71
N GLU A 49 -1.82 7.79 -9.97
CA GLU A 49 -2.50 9.00 -9.49
C GLU A 49 -1.59 9.86 -8.60
N ILE A 50 -1.00 9.27 -7.55
CA ILE A 50 -0.10 9.97 -6.61
C ILE A 50 1.12 10.55 -7.34
N LEU A 51 1.67 9.83 -8.32
CA LEU A 51 2.80 10.31 -9.10
C LEU A 51 2.38 11.46 -10.04
N ALA A 52 1.20 11.39 -10.64
CA ALA A 52 0.67 12.45 -11.49
C ALA A 52 0.43 13.75 -10.71
N GLU A 53 -0.12 13.67 -9.49
CA GLU A 53 -0.27 14.83 -8.58
C GLU A 53 1.07 15.50 -8.27
N LYS A 54 2.15 14.71 -8.18
CA LYS A 54 3.52 15.20 -7.96
C LYS A 54 4.23 15.61 -9.25
N ASN A 55 3.52 15.63 -10.38
CA ASN A 55 4.06 15.91 -11.71
C ASN A 55 5.20 14.95 -12.13
N ILE A 56 5.18 13.72 -11.59
CA ILE A 56 6.14 12.66 -11.92
C ILE A 56 5.48 11.71 -12.92
N ARG A 57 6.08 11.57 -14.10
CA ARG A 57 5.69 10.55 -15.08
C ARG A 57 6.74 9.44 -15.14
N LEU A 58 6.28 8.20 -15.01
CA LEU A 58 7.13 7.03 -15.18
C LEU A 58 7.43 6.81 -16.66
N ARG A 59 8.69 6.57 -17.00
CA ARG A 59 9.08 6.04 -18.31
C ARG A 59 8.82 4.54 -18.35
N LYS A 60 8.66 3.94 -19.54
CA LYS A 60 8.49 2.47 -19.69
C LYS A 60 9.56 1.64 -18.95
N SER A 61 10.80 2.11 -18.93
CA SER A 61 11.92 1.44 -18.23
C SER A 61 11.81 1.55 -16.70
N GLU A 62 11.15 2.59 -16.20
CA GLU A 62 10.92 2.85 -14.78
C GLU A 62 9.71 2.06 -14.29
N GLU A 63 8.63 1.98 -15.08
CA GLU A 63 7.44 1.20 -14.75
C GLU A 63 7.77 -0.25 -14.40
N LYS A 64 8.64 -0.91 -15.17
CA LYS A 64 9.06 -2.29 -14.88
C LYS A 64 9.75 -2.37 -13.51
N ALA A 65 10.65 -1.43 -13.22
CA ALA A 65 11.38 -1.40 -11.95
C ALA A 65 10.44 -1.12 -10.75
N VAL A 66 9.51 -0.19 -10.93
CA VAL A 66 8.49 0.16 -9.93
C VAL A 66 7.57 -1.03 -9.67
N LYS A 67 7.07 -1.71 -10.72
CA LYS A 67 6.23 -2.92 -10.57
C LYS A 67 6.97 -4.03 -9.83
N THR A 68 8.23 -4.28 -10.16
CA THR A 68 9.07 -5.24 -9.42
C THR A 68 9.22 -4.84 -7.96
N MET A 69 9.45 -3.56 -7.68
CA MET A 69 9.60 -3.06 -6.31
C MET A 69 8.32 -3.20 -5.49
N MET A 70 7.17 -2.87 -6.06
CA MET A 70 5.91 -3.05 -5.34
C MET A 70 5.65 -4.53 -5.05
N LYS A 71 5.85 -5.43 -6.03
CA LYS A 71 5.72 -6.88 -5.83
C LYS A 71 6.61 -7.39 -4.69
N ALA A 72 7.86 -6.92 -4.62
CA ALA A 72 8.78 -7.29 -3.55
C ALA A 72 8.33 -6.81 -2.16
N ASN A 73 7.53 -5.74 -2.07
CA ASN A 73 7.03 -5.20 -0.81
C ASN A 73 5.69 -5.80 -0.37
N ILE A 74 5.01 -6.61 -1.20
CA ILE A 74 3.69 -7.19 -0.87
C ILE A 74 3.72 -7.95 0.44
N GLY A 75 4.69 -8.87 0.62
CA GLY A 75 4.76 -9.69 1.83
C GLY A 75 4.89 -8.84 3.10
N LYS A 76 5.75 -7.81 3.06
CA LYS A 76 5.97 -6.90 4.18
C LYS A 76 4.75 -6.04 4.49
N ILE A 77 4.13 -5.45 3.46
CA ILE A 77 2.95 -4.60 3.62
C ILE A 77 1.77 -5.44 4.12
N ASN A 78 1.55 -6.64 3.57
CA ASN A 78 0.52 -7.54 4.08
C ASN A 78 0.75 -7.83 5.57
N GLN A 79 1.96 -8.20 5.99
CA GLN A 79 2.22 -8.46 7.41
C GLN A 79 1.94 -7.24 8.31
N GLN A 80 2.38 -6.05 7.89
CA GLN A 80 2.17 -4.81 8.65
C GLN A 80 0.68 -4.42 8.71
N THR A 81 0.00 -4.43 7.56
CA THR A 81 -1.40 -4.02 7.45
C THR A 81 -2.33 -5.04 8.09
N TYR A 82 -2.11 -6.34 7.91
CA TYR A 82 -2.89 -7.37 8.59
C TYR A 82 -2.75 -7.27 10.10
N GLY A 83 -1.55 -7.00 10.63
CA GLY A 83 -1.37 -6.79 12.06
C GLY A 83 -2.20 -5.63 12.61
N ILE A 84 -2.28 -4.53 11.85
CA ILE A 84 -3.06 -3.33 12.22
C ILE A 84 -4.56 -3.56 12.05
N LEU A 85 -4.99 -4.10 10.90
CA LEU A 85 -6.40 -4.38 10.60
C LEU A 85 -6.98 -5.46 11.51
N LEU A 86 -6.22 -6.51 11.82
CA LEU A 86 -6.63 -7.54 12.78
C LEU A 86 -6.81 -6.94 14.18
N LYS A 87 -5.86 -6.11 14.64
CA LYS A 87 -6.00 -5.38 15.92
C LYS A 87 -7.23 -4.46 15.91
N ARG A 88 -7.46 -3.70 14.84
CA ARG A 88 -8.65 -2.83 14.70
C ARG A 88 -9.95 -3.64 14.73
N LYS A 89 -10.00 -4.78 14.03
CA LYS A 89 -11.15 -5.70 14.04
C LYS A 89 -11.41 -6.25 15.44
N LEU A 90 -10.38 -6.78 16.11
CA LEU A 90 -10.48 -7.28 17.48
C LEU A 90 -10.95 -6.20 18.47
N LEU A 91 -10.49 -4.95 18.32
CA LEU A 91 -10.95 -3.83 19.15
C LEU A 91 -12.41 -3.45 18.87
N LYS A 92 -12.84 -3.47 17.59
CA LYS A 92 -14.23 -3.21 17.20
C LYS A 92 -15.16 -4.29 17.71
N ASP A 93 -14.77 -5.56 17.60
CA ASP A 93 -15.53 -6.71 18.09
C ASP A 93 -15.67 -6.65 19.62
N LYS A 94 -14.58 -6.36 20.34
CA LYS A 94 -14.62 -6.13 21.81
C LYS A 94 -15.56 -5.00 22.20
N ARG A 95 -15.52 -3.87 21.48
CA ARG A 95 -16.41 -2.72 21.74
C ARG A 95 -17.88 -3.06 21.46
N SER A 96 -18.15 -3.83 20.41
CA SER A 96 -19.50 -4.31 20.09
C SER A 96 -20.04 -5.23 21.19
N ILE A 97 -19.21 -6.14 21.70
CA ILE A 97 -19.58 -7.03 22.82
C ILE A 97 -19.88 -6.21 24.08
N GLN A 98 -19.01 -5.26 24.43
CA GLN A 98 -19.23 -4.40 25.60
C GLN A 98 -20.51 -3.55 25.48
N GLN A 99 -20.79 -3.00 24.30
CA GLN A 99 -22.05 -2.27 24.08
C GLN A 99 -23.25 -3.18 24.23
N SER A 100 -23.27 -4.38 23.63
CA SER A 100 -24.40 -5.32 23.80
C SER A 100 -24.62 -5.76 25.24
N LEU A 101 -23.57 -5.80 26.07
CA LEU A 101 -23.67 -6.12 27.50
C LEU A 101 -24.21 -4.95 28.35
N LEU A 102 -24.18 -3.71 27.83
CA LEU A 102 -24.66 -2.51 28.52
C LEU A 102 -26.12 -2.16 28.17
N VAL A 103 -26.71 -2.81 27.16
CA VAL A 103 -28.11 -2.56 26.71
C VAL A 103 -29.06 -3.68 27.17
N ASN A 104 -28.60 -4.63 27.99
CA ASN A 104 -29.41 -5.69 28.59
C ASN A 104 -29.60 -5.48 30.08
#